data_AF-A0A5N6QAX9-F1
#
_entry.id   AF-A0A5N6QAX9-F1
#
_cell.length_a   1.000
_cell.length_b   1.000
_cell.length_c   1.000
_cell.angle_alpha   90.00
_cell.angle_beta   90.00
_cell.angle_gamma   90.00
#
_symmetry.space_group_name_H-M   'P 1'
#
loop_
_entity.id
_entity.type
_entity.pdbx_description
1 polymer ?
#
loop_
_entity_poly.entity_id
_entity_poly.type
_entity_poly.pdbx_seq_one_letter_code
_entity_poly.pdbx_strand_id
1 'polypeptide(L)' 'MANPETAKVEVVEEKHVYSVWALPPDDVAARLKKLMESLRSEFGGPHFEPHITVVKAISLTPDDALRRFRSACEGVKA' A
#
# COMPACT_ATOMS: atom_id res chain seq x y z
N MET A 1 -13.61 -17.16 -47.88
CA MET A 1 -13.20 -18.00 -46.74
C MET A 1 -12.53 -17.08 -45.74
N ALA A 2 -13.16 -16.82 -44.60
CA ALA A 2 -12.61 -15.94 -43.57
C ALA A 2 -11.55 -16.71 -42.77
N ASN A 3 -10.36 -16.13 -42.62
CA ASN A 3 -9.36 -16.58 -41.67
C ASN A 3 -9.50 -15.72 -40.40
N PRO A 4 -9.97 -16.25 -39.26
CA PRO A 4 -10.03 -15.48 -38.03
C PRO A 4 -8.68 -15.65 -37.33
N GLU A 5 -7.68 -14.88 -37.73
CA GLU A 5 -6.57 -14.61 -36.82
C GLU A 5 -7.16 -13.83 -35.65
N THR A 6 -7.42 -14.59 -34.59
CA THR A 6 -7.90 -14.09 -33.32
C THR A 6 -6.76 -13.25 -32.77
N ALA A 7 -6.82 -11.94 -33.00
CA ALA A 7 -5.96 -10.98 -32.34
C ALA A 7 -6.13 -11.21 -30.84
N LYS A 8 -5.12 -11.86 -30.23
CA LYS A 8 -5.01 -11.91 -28.78
C LYS A 8 -4.88 -10.47 -28.33
N VAL A 9 -5.96 -9.92 -27.80
CA VAL A 9 -5.90 -8.67 -27.06
C VAL A 9 -5.03 -8.98 -25.86
N GLU A 10 -3.74 -8.63 -25.92
CA GLU A 10 -2.89 -8.61 -24.73
C GLU A 10 -3.50 -7.57 -23.80
N VAL A 11 -4.25 -8.05 -22.81
CA VAL A 11 -4.69 -7.22 -21.70
C VAL A 11 -3.42 -6.92 -20.90
N VAL A 12 -2.84 -5.75 -21.15
CA VAL A 12 -1.76 -5.23 -20.32
C VAL A 12 -2.39 -4.95 -18.96
N GLU A 13 -2.16 -5.82 -17.99
CA GLU A 13 -2.63 -5.60 -16.62
C GLU A 13 -2.02 -4.31 -16.08
N GLU A 14 -2.89 -3.36 -15.73
CA GLU A 14 -2.48 -2.06 -15.18
C GLU A 14 -1.71 -2.27 -13.88
N LYS A 15 -0.57 -1.58 -13.77
CA LYS A 15 0.28 -1.62 -12.58
C LYS A 15 0.17 -0.32 -11.80
N HIS A 16 0.14 -0.42 -10.48
CA HIS A 16 0.21 0.71 -9.57
C HIS A 16 1.42 0.61 -8.66
N VAL A 17 1.74 1.73 -8.02
CA VAL A 17 2.84 1.82 -7.04
C VAL A 17 2.26 1.63 -5.65
N TYR A 18 2.67 0.56 -4.98
CA TYR A 18 2.24 0.20 -3.63
C TYR A 18 3.34 0.47 -2.61
N SER A 19 2.94 0.75 -1.37
CA SER A 19 3.82 0.73 -0.20
C SER A 19 3.18 -0.14 0.87
N VAL A 20 4.00 -0.80 1.68
CA VAL A 20 3.54 -1.63 2.81
C VAL A 20 3.88 -0.91 4.10
N TRP A 21 2.88 -0.79 4.97
CA TRP A 21 2.94 -0.06 6.22
C TRP A 21 2.69 -1.00 7.39
N ALA A 22 3.57 -0.96 8.38
CA ALA A 22 3.29 -1.50 9.70
C ALA A 22 2.51 -0.45 10.50
N LEU A 23 1.40 -0.88 11.11
CA LEU A 23 0.56 0.00 11.92
C LEU A 23 0.93 -0.18 13.39
N PRO A 24 1.11 0.90 14.15
CA PRO A 24 1.34 0.82 15.59
C PRO A 24 0.09 0.29 16.31
N PRO A 25 0.24 -0.37 17.48
CA PRO A 25 -0.87 -0.73 18.35
C PRO A 25 -1.71 0.50 18.76
N ASP A 26 -2.99 0.30 19.07
CA ASP A 26 -3.96 1.39 19.28
C ASP A 26 -3.54 2.43 20.32
N ASP A 27 -2.95 2.00 21.45
CA ASP A 27 -2.48 2.88 22.52
C ASP A 27 -1.32 3.76 22.05
N VAL A 28 -0.41 3.21 21.26
CA VAL A 28 0.70 3.93 20.63
C VAL A 28 0.20 4.84 19.51
N ALA A 29 -0.74 4.35 18.69
CA ALA A 29 -1.33 5.10 17.57
C ALA A 29 -2.01 6.38 18.06
N ALA A 30 -2.80 6.29 19.14
CA ALA A 30 -3.49 7.45 19.73
C ALA A 30 -2.50 8.52 20.21
N ARG A 31 -1.39 8.10 20.86
CA ARG A 31 -0.33 9.02 21.31
C ARG A 31 0.36 9.70 20.13
N LEU A 32 0.69 8.93 19.09
CA LEU A 32 1.33 9.46 17.87
C LEU A 32 0.42 10.43 17.13
N LYS A 33 -0.87 10.10 17.00
CA LYS A 33 -1.86 10.96 16.33
C LYS A 33 -1.96 12.33 17.00
N LYS A 34 -2.03 12.36 18.34
CA LYS A 34 -2.03 13.63 19.09
C LYS A 34 -0.77 14.47 18.83
N LEU A 35 0.41 13.85 18.84
CA LEU A 35 1.67 14.52 18.55
C LEU A 35 1.69 15.09 17.12
N MET A 36 1.30 14.28 16.14
CA MET A 36 1.24 14.67 14.74
C MET A 36 0.25 15.82 14.52
N GLU A 37 -0.90 15.82 15.20
CA GLU A 37 -1.87 16.90 15.14
C GLU A 37 -1.35 18.20 15.74
N SER A 38 -0.69 18.15 16.90
CA SER A 38 -0.03 19.31 17.50
C SER A 38 1.01 19.93 16.57
N LEU A 39 1.92 19.11 16.03
CA LEU A 39 2.94 19.59 15.10
C LEU A 39 2.32 20.17 13.82
N ARG A 40 1.31 19.52 13.26
CA ARG A 40 0.59 20.03 12.09
C ARG A 40 -0.10 21.36 12.37
N SER A 41 -0.67 21.54 13.56
CA SER A 41 -1.32 22.80 13.94
C SER A 41 -0.33 23.97 14.04
N GLU A 42 0.91 23.70 14.44
CA GLU A 42 1.95 24.73 14.60
C GLU A 42 2.67 25.02 13.28
N PHE A 43 3.01 23.98 12.51
CA PHE A 43 3.89 24.08 11.35
C PHE A 43 3.17 23.86 10.00
N GLY A 44 1.89 23.51 10.01
CA GLY A 44 1.12 23.12 8.82
C GLY A 44 1.40 21.69 8.34
N GLY A 45 0.93 21.35 7.14
CA GLY A 45 1.15 20.05 6.49
C GLY A 45 -0.11 19.17 6.37
N PRO A 46 -0.04 18.09 5.58
CA PRO A 46 -1.17 17.18 5.38
C PRO A 46 -1.44 16.31 6.61
N HIS A 47 -2.68 15.88 6.75
CA HIS A 47 -3.04 14.84 7.72
C HIS A 47 -2.77 13.45 7.13
N PHE A 48 -2.28 12.53 7.97
CA PHE A 48 -2.12 11.12 7.65
C PHE A 48 -2.13 10.26 8.93
N GLU A 49 -2.41 8.96 8.79
CA GLU A 49 -2.43 8.03 9.92
C GLU A 49 -1.01 7.57 10.30
N PRO A 50 -0.71 7.37 11.60
CA PRO A 50 0.62 6.96 12.04
C PRO A 50 0.98 5.58 11.48
N HIS A 51 2.12 5.49 10.80
CA HIS A 51 2.59 4.25 10.18
C HIS A 51 4.12 4.20 10.07
N ILE A 52 4.64 3.00 9.91
CA ILE A 52 6.06 2.76 9.58
C ILE A 52 6.10 2.12 8.19
N THR A 53 6.71 2.79 7.22
CA THR A 53 6.88 2.22 5.88
C THR A 53 7.95 1.12 5.93
N VAL A 54 7.55 -0.13 5.66
CA VAL A 54 8.46 -1.30 5.64
C VAL A 54 8.90 -1.65 4.22
N VAL A 55 8.05 -1.36 3.22
CA VAL A 55 8.38 -1.46 1.80
C VAL A 55 7.87 -0.20 1.12
N LYS A 56 8.73 0.44 0.33
CA LYS A 56 8.41 1.68 -0.37
C LYS A 56 8.30 1.45 -1.88
N ALA A 57 7.25 2.01 -2.47
CA ALA A 57 7.10 2.28 -3.90
C ALA A 57 7.42 1.10 -4.85
N ILE A 58 6.72 -0.03 -4.68
CA ILE A 58 6.83 -1.19 -5.55
C ILE A 58 5.75 -1.18 -6.63
N SER A 59 6.12 -1.37 -7.91
CA SER A 59 5.17 -1.44 -9.02
C SER A 59 4.64 -2.86 -9.21
N LEU A 60 3.33 -3.06 -9.01
CA LEU A 60 2.66 -4.36 -9.07
C LEU A 60 1.30 -4.23 -9.76
N THR A 61 0.80 -5.33 -10.32
CA THR A 61 -0.63 -5.42 -10.66
C THR A 61 -1.44 -5.60 -9.37
N PRO A 62 -2.73 -5.24 -9.34
CA PRO A 62 -3.56 -5.39 -8.13
C PRO A 62 -3.56 -6.80 -7.52
N ASP A 63 -3.64 -7.84 -8.36
CA ASP A 63 -3.64 -9.23 -7.91
C ASP A 63 -2.30 -9.65 -7.31
N ASP A 64 -1.19 -9.21 -7.92
CA ASP A 64 0.16 -9.42 -7.39
C ASP A 64 0.36 -8.71 -6.05
N ALA A 65 -0.14 -7.48 -5.91
CA ALA A 65 -0.07 -6.71 -4.66
C ALA A 65 -0.80 -7.44 -3.53
N LEU A 66 -2.02 -7.92 -3.77
CA LEU A 66 -2.80 -8.66 -2.77
C LEU A 66 -2.16 -9.99 -2.40
N ARG A 67 -1.71 -10.77 -3.38
CA ARG A 67 -1.06 -12.07 -3.13
C ARG A 67 0.20 -11.91 -2.28
N ARG A 68 1.07 -10.97 -2.64
CA ARG A 68 2.31 -10.68 -1.91
C ARG A 68 2.02 -10.12 -0.52
N PHE A 69 1.03 -9.23 -0.38
CA PHE A 69 0.67 -8.66 0.91
C PHE A 69 0.18 -9.73 1.90
N ARG A 70 -0.70 -10.65 1.47
CA ARG A 70 -1.16 -11.79 2.31
C ARG A 70 0.01 -12.66 2.77
N SER A 71 0.89 -13.04 1.84
CA SER A 71 2.09 -13.81 2.17
C SER A 71 3.03 -13.08 3.13
N ALA A 72 3.17 -11.76 2.99
CA ALA A 72 3.93 -10.94 3.94
C ALA A 72 3.30 -10.98 5.34
N CYS A 73 1.97 -10.84 5.45
CA CYS A 73 1.26 -10.92 6.74
C CYS A 73 1.43 -12.28 7.43
N GLU A 74 1.39 -13.39 6.69
CA GLU A 74 1.62 -14.74 7.23
C GLU A 74 3.06 -14.95 7.74
N GLY A 75 4.03 -14.26 7.13
CA GLY A 75 5.44 -14.33 7.52
C GLY A 75 5.82 -13.47 8.73
N VAL A 76 4.98 -12.50 9.11
CA VAL A 76 5.21 -11.65 10.29
C VAL A 76 4.73 -12.38 11.53
N LYS A 77 5.65 -12.73 12.43
CA LYS A 77 5.32 -13.25 13.76
C LYS A 77 4.98 -12.08 14.69
N ALA A 78 3.89 -12.21 15.43
CA ALA A 78 3.49 -11.29 16.50
C ALA A 78 4.40 -11.41 17.72
#